data_AF-A0A8I1SBZ4-F1
#
_entry.id   AF-A0A8I1SBZ4-F1
#
_cell.length_a   1.000
_cell.length_b   1.000
_cell.length_c   1.000
_cell.angle_alpha   90.00
_cell.angle_beta   90.00
_cell.angle_gamma   90.00
#
_symmetry.space_group_name_H-M   'P 1'
#
loop_
_entity.id
_entity.type
_entity.pdbx_description
1 polymer ?
#
loop_
_entity_poly.entity_id
_entity_poly.type
_entity_poly.pdbx_seq_one_letter_code
_entity_poly.pdbx_strand_id
1 'polypeptide(L)' 'MSRILTAMRSAGQPTALEGDQLFYLGIDGRGVELEIIAVPDDKRPGGLAIIHAMPTHYRRKEGS' A
#
# COMPACT_ATOMS: atom_id res chain seq x y z
N MET A 1 16.05 -6.00 -3.08
CA MET A 1 14.86 -5.86 -2.20
C MET A 1 13.64 -5.58 -3.08
N SER A 2 12.47 -6.14 -2.77
CA SER A 2 11.22 -5.85 -3.52
C SER A 2 10.81 -4.38 -3.34
N ARG A 3 10.36 -3.75 -4.44
CA ARG A 3 9.89 -2.35 -4.48
C ARG A 3 8.78 -2.08 -3.45
N ILE A 4 7.80 -2.98 -3.40
CA ILE A 4 6.65 -2.90 -2.50
C ILE A 4 7.09 -3.06 -1.05
N LEU A 5 8.01 -4.00 -0.77
CA LEU A 5 8.50 -4.21 0.59
C LEU A 5 9.26 -2.98 1.12
N THR A 6 10.06 -2.32 0.27
CA THR A 6 10.74 -1.07 0.66
C THR A 6 9.73 0.03 0.96
N ALA A 7 8.69 0.19 0.13
CA ALA A 7 7.61 1.15 0.37
C ALA A 7 6.81 0.84 1.65
N MET A 8 6.49 -0.42 1.92
CA MET A 8 5.81 -0.80 3.18
C MET A 8 6.65 -0.49 4.42
N ARG A 9 7.98 -0.61 4.34
CA ARG A 9 8.88 -0.28 5.46
C ARG A 9 9.03 1.21 5.71
N SER A 10 8.86 2.03 4.68
CA SER A 10 8.89 3.49 4.81
C SER A 10 7.49 4.07 5.10
N ALA A 11 6.43 3.29 4.91
CA ALA A 11 5.07 3.71 5.19
C ALA A 11 4.86 3.99 6.69
N GLY A 12 4.07 5.03 6.96
CA GLY A 12 3.61 5.37 8.30
C GLY A 12 2.44 4.51 8.76
N GLN A 13 1.67 5.04 9.70
CA GLN A 13 0.44 4.38 10.17
C GLN A 13 -0.58 4.31 9.03
N PRO A 14 -1.22 3.16 8.78
CA PRO A 14 -2.21 3.04 7.72
C PRO A 14 -3.47 3.82 8.04
N THR A 15 -4.14 4.24 6.98
CA THR A 15 -5.53 4.73 7.05
C THR A 15 -6.46 3.55 6.80
N ALA A 16 -7.43 3.32 7.68
CA ALA A 16 -8.49 2.35 7.42
C ALA A 16 -9.39 2.83 6.28
N LEU A 17 -9.67 1.95 5.32
CA LEU A 17 -10.66 2.15 4.27
C LEU A 17 -11.93 1.33 4.58
N GLU A 18 -12.80 1.17 3.59
CA GLU A 18 -14.02 0.36 3.73
C GLU A 18 -13.68 -1.13 3.97
N GLY A 19 -14.33 -1.74 4.97
CA GLY A 19 -14.08 -3.12 5.37
C GLY A 19 -12.81 -3.28 6.20
N ASP A 20 -12.02 -4.29 5.88
CA ASP A 20 -10.74 -4.63 6.52
C ASP A 20 -9.52 -4.08 5.75
N GLN A 21 -9.77 -3.22 4.76
CA GLN A 21 -8.75 -2.63 3.93
C GLN A 21 -7.94 -1.58 4.68
N LEU A 22 -6.62 -1.65 4.52
CA LEU A 22 -5.65 -0.72 5.06
C LEU A 22 -4.90 -0.06 3.91
N PHE A 23 -4.96 1.27 3.87
CA PHE A 23 -4.23 2.10 2.93
C PHE A 23 -2.90 2.54 3.53
N TYR A 24 -1.82 2.25 2.82
CA TYR A 24 -0.47 2.71 3.12
C TYR A 24 0.03 3.62 2.01
N LEU A 25 0.79 4.63 2.41
CA LEU A 25 1.56 5.49 1.51
C LEU A 25 3.03 5.35 1.88
N GLY A 26 3.86 4.92 0.94
CA GLY A 26 5.26 4.63 1.21
C GLY A 26 6.16 4.91 0.02
N ILE A 27 7.46 5.10 0.29
CA ILE A 27 8.48 5.42 -0.71
C ILE A 27 9.35 4.19 -0.97
N ASP A 28 9.48 3.79 -2.24
CA ASP A 28 10.33 2.69 -2.64
C ASP A 28 11.84 3.03 -2.63
N GLY A 29 12.69 2.06 -2.97
CA GLY A 29 14.14 2.25 -3.01
C GLY A 29 14.66 3.16 -4.12
N ARG A 30 13.78 3.73 -4.96
CA ARG A 30 14.07 4.65 -6.05
C ARG A 30 13.46 6.03 -5.82
N GLY A 31 12.88 6.28 -4.64
CA GLY A 31 12.23 7.55 -4.32
C GLY A 31 10.82 7.70 -4.92
N VAL A 32 10.21 6.61 -5.42
CA VAL A 32 8.85 6.67 -5.95
C VAL A 32 7.85 6.34 -4.85
N GLU A 33 6.90 7.25 -4.66
CA GLU A 33 5.76 7.06 -3.76
C GLU A 33 4.75 6.07 -4.36
N LEU A 34 4.39 5.06 -3.55
CA LEU A 34 3.41 4.04 -3.86
C LEU A 34 2.23 4.16 -2.89
N GLU A 35 1.03 4.19 -3.44
CA GLU A 35 -0.18 3.82 -2.71
C GLU A 35 -0.28 2.28 -2.67
N ILE A 36 -0.60 1.74 -1.49
CA ILE A 36 -0.69 0.30 -1.27
C ILE A 36 -1.96 0.01 -0.49
N ILE A 37 -2.79 -0.91 -0.98
CA ILE A 37 -3.93 -1.44 -0.24
C ILE A 37 -3.60 -2.87 0.17
N ALA A 38 -3.74 -3.11 1.47
CA ALA A 38 -3.56 -4.42 2.05
C ALA A 38 -4.76 -4.80 2.92
N VAL A 39 -4.97 -6.10 3.08
CA VAL A 39 -5.97 -6.69 3.97
C VAL A 39 -5.26 -7.67 4.92
N PRO A 40 -5.83 -7.99 6.10
CA PRO A 40 -5.35 -9.09 6.91
C PRO A 40 -5.21 -10.40 6.11
N ASP A 41 -4.11 -11.13 6.31
CA ASP A 41 -3.90 -12.42 5.65
C ASP A 41 -4.46 -13.56 6.51
N ASP A 42 -5.60 -14.11 6.12
CA ASP A 42 -6.22 -15.26 6.81
C ASP A 42 -5.32 -16.50 6.85
N LYS A 43 -4.39 -16.65 5.89
CA LYS A 43 -3.46 -17.79 5.87
C LYS A 43 -2.28 -17.61 6.83
N ARG A 44 -2.01 -16.37 7.25
CA ARG A 44 -0.87 -16.01 8.10
C ARG A 44 -1.34 -15.01 9.16
N PRO A 45 -1.79 -15.48 10.33
CA PRO A 45 -2.24 -14.61 11.41
C PRO A 45 -1.22 -13.52 11.73
N GLY A 46 -1.66 -12.25 11.72
CA GLY A 46 -0.80 -11.07 11.91
C GLY A 46 -0.04 -10.61 10.66
N GLY A 47 -0.19 -11.30 9.53
CA GLY A 47 0.30 -10.91 8.23
C GLY A 47 -0.68 -10.01 7.47
N LEU A 48 -0.18 -9.42 6.39
CA LEU A 48 -0.96 -8.61 5.45
C LEU A 48 -0.81 -9.19 4.04
N ALA A 49 -1.93 -9.32 3.34
CA ALA A 49 -1.97 -9.59 1.92
C ALA A 49 -2.10 -8.28 1.15
N ILE A 50 -1.18 -8.02 0.23
CA ILE A 50 -1.23 -6.81 -0.62
C ILE A 50 -2.08 -7.13 -1.84
N ILE A 51 -3.17 -6.39 -2.01
CA ILE A 51 -4.14 -6.57 -3.09
C ILE A 51 -4.05 -5.46 -4.15
N HIS A 52 -3.42 -4.33 -3.83
CA HIS A 52 -3.15 -3.23 -4.75
C HIS A 52 -1.85 -2.53 -4.39
N ALA A 53 -1.05 -2.18 -5.40
CA ALA A 53 0.12 -1.33 -5.23
C ALA A 53 0.42 -0.56 -6.52
N MET A 54 0.30 0.77 -6.49
CA MET A 54 0.52 1.62 -7.65
C MET A 54 1.29 2.89 -7.30
N PRO A 55 2.16 3.39 -8.21
CA PRO A 55 2.71 4.73 -8.05
C PRO A 55 1.61 5.79 -8.06
N THR A 56 1.70 6.78 -7.16
CA THR A 56 0.66 7.80 -6.98
C THR A 56 0.46 8.69 -8.22
N HIS A 57 1.47 8.84 -9.07
CA HIS A 57 1.38 9.59 -10.32
C HIS A 57 0.52 8.92 -11.40
N TYR A 58 0.17 7.64 -11.25
CA TYR A 58 -0.80 6.97 -12.12
C TYR A 58 -2.23 7.08 -11.63
N ARG A 59 -2.46 7.65 -10.44
CA ARG A 59 -3.82 7.86 -9.92
C ARG A 59 -4.55 8.81 -10.86
N ARG A 60 -5.44 8.29 -11.70
CA ARG A 60 -6.41 9.13 -12.40
C ARG A 60 -7.22 9.84 -11.33
N LYS A 61 -7.24 11.17 -11.38
CA LYS A 61 -8.30 11.93 -10.73
C LYS A 61 -9.58 11.58 -11.50
N GLU A 62 -10.38 10.65 -10.99
CA GLU A 62 -11.77 10.58 -11.40
C GLU A 62 -12.43 11.87 -10.89
N GLY A 63 -12.79 12.75 -11.83
CA GLY A 63 -13.32 14.08 -11.55
C GLY A 63 -13.05 15.07 -12.68
N SER A 64 -13.70 14.86 -13.83
CA SER A 64 -14.11 15.90 -14.78
C SER A 64 -15.55 15.64 -15.15
#